data_AF-H8GS94-F1
#
_entry.id   AF-H8GS94-F1
#
_cell.length_a   1.000
_cell.length_b   1.000
_cell.length_c   1.000
_cell.angle_alpha   90.00
_cell.angle_beta   90.00
_cell.angle_gamma   90.00
#
_symmetry.space_group_name_H-M   'P 1'
#
loop_
_entity.id
_entity.type
_entity.pdbx_description
1 polymer ?
#
loop_
_entity_poly.entity_id
_entity_poly.type
_entity_poly.pdbx_seq_one_letter_code
_entity_poly.pdbx_strand_id
1 'polypeptide(L)'
;MRLTALVIGNVQGVGYRRYVQRHCRDLNLRGYAENLTDGRVEVVAEGTQADLDRLLHWLRRGPPHARVQEVQTQYSEATGLNDFHVY
;
A
#
# COMPACT_ATOMS: atom_id res chain seq x y z
N MET A 1 -2.00 10.81 -9.87
CA MET A 1 -2.55 9.50 -10.25
C MET A 1 -2.86 8.73 -8.99
N ARG A 2 -3.84 7.82 -9.02
CA ARG A 2 -4.19 6.95 -7.89
C ARG A 2 -3.86 5.50 -8.24
N LEU A 3 -3.26 4.80 -7.28
CA LEU A 3 -3.03 3.35 -7.28
C LEU A 3 -3.89 2.74 -6.18
N THR A 4 -4.68 1.73 -6.52
CA THR A 4 -5.29 0.81 -5.59
C THR A 4 -4.59 -0.53 -5.71
N ALA A 5 -4.03 -1.04 -4.62
CA ALA A 5 -3.31 -2.30 -4.58
C ALA A 5 -3.93 -3.24 -3.52
N LEU A 6 -4.30 -4.45 -3.93
CA LEU A 6 -4.76 -5.51 -3.04
C LEU A 6 -3.61 -6.49 -2.82
N VAL A 7 -3.16 -6.58 -1.57
CA VAL A 7 -2.05 -7.42 -1.15
C VAL A 7 -2.61 -8.70 -0.52
N ILE A 8 -2.20 -9.84 -1.08
CA ILE A 8 -2.65 -11.17 -0.70
C ILE A 8 -1.49 -11.94 -0.07
N GLY A 9 -1.75 -12.64 1.03
CA GLY A 9 -0.78 -13.52 1.70
C GLY A 9 -0.86 -13.42 3.21
N ASN A 10 0.24 -13.77 3.90
CA ASN A 10 0.36 -13.56 5.34
C ASN A 10 0.84 -12.12 5.61
N VAL A 11 -0.12 -11.19 5.61
CA VAL A 11 0.12 -9.75 5.63
C VAL A 11 -0.60 -9.00 6.75
N GLN A 12 -1.41 -9.69 7.56
CA GLN A 12 -2.04 -9.13 8.77
C GLN A 12 -1.31 -9.58 10.03
N GLY A 13 -1.35 -8.77 11.10
CA GLY A 13 -0.64 -9.06 12.36
C GLY A 13 0.90 -8.93 12.29
N VAL A 14 1.46 -8.66 11.11
CA VAL A 14 2.93 -8.60 10.86
C VAL A 14 3.47 -7.17 10.73
N GLY A 15 2.67 -6.17 11.10
CA GLY A 15 3.05 -4.75 11.00
C GLY A 15 3.01 -4.18 9.58
N TYR A 16 2.39 -4.88 8.63
CA TYR A 16 2.36 -4.51 7.20
C TYR A 16 1.84 -3.09 6.95
N ARG A 17 0.71 -2.70 7.54
CA ARG A 17 0.15 -1.35 7.34
C ARG A 17 1.09 -0.22 7.79
N ARG A 18 1.79 -0.41 8.91
CA ARG A 18 2.82 0.54 9.38
C ARG A 18 4.04 0.58 8.46
N TYR A 19 4.44 -0.57 7.93
CA TYR A 19 5.50 -0.66 6.92
C TYR A 19 5.14 0.13 5.66
N VAL A 20 3.92 -0.01 5.15
CA VAL A 20 3.41 0.76 4.01
C VAL A 20 3.39 2.25 4.31
N GLN A 21 2.82 2.66 5.46
CA GLN A 21 2.74 4.06 5.85
C GLN A 21 4.12 4.74 5.88
N ARG A 22 5.15 4.05 6.40
CA ARG A 22 6.52 4.58 6.40
C ARG A 22 7.01 4.86 4.98
N HIS A 23 6.91 3.88 4.08
CA HIS A 23 7.38 4.05 2.70
C HIS A 23 6.57 5.08 1.91
N CYS A 24 5.26 5.18 2.15
CA CYS A 24 4.45 6.22 1.54
C CYS A 24 4.89 7.61 2.01
N ARG A 25 5.18 7.79 3.30
CA ARG A 25 5.71 9.07 3.82
C ARG A 25 7.07 9.40 3.21
N ASP A 26 7.99 8.44 3.14
CA ASP A 26 9.32 8.63 2.54
C ASP A 26 9.23 9.03 1.05
N LEU A 27 8.20 8.54 0.34
CA LEU A 27 7.92 8.85 -1.07
C LEU A 27 6.95 10.03 -1.27
N ASN A 28 6.54 10.72 -0.19
CA ASN A 28 5.57 11.80 -0.21
C ASN A 28 4.22 11.43 -0.90
N LEU A 29 3.79 10.18 -0.74
CA LEU A 29 2.53 9.64 -1.22
C LEU A 29 1.41 9.81 -0.19
N ARG A 30 0.19 10.00 -0.67
CA ARG A 30 -1.01 10.21 0.16
C ARG A 30 -2.01 9.10 -0.05
N GLY A 31 -2.75 8.70 0.98
CA GLY A 31 -3.76 7.66 0.88
C GLY A 31 -3.93 6.85 2.15
N TYR A 32 -4.07 5.53 2.04
CA TYR A 32 -4.25 4.69 3.20
C TYR A 32 -3.82 3.23 2.98
N ALA A 33 -3.63 2.52 4.09
CA ALA A 33 -3.54 1.08 4.12
C ALA A 33 -4.56 0.50 5.12
N GLU A 34 -5.43 -0.39 4.65
CA GLU A 34 -6.54 -0.95 5.42
C GLU A 34 -6.50 -2.49 5.43
N ASN A 35 -6.74 -3.09 6.60
CA ASN A 35 -6.96 -4.53 6.69
C ASN A 35 -8.39 -4.87 6.25
N LEU A 36 -8.52 -5.75 5.26
CA LEU A 36 -9.81 -6.29 4.86
C LEU A 36 -10.21 -7.48 5.73
N THR A 37 -11.50 -7.73 5.83
CA THR A 37 -12.08 -8.82 6.65
C THR A 37 -11.73 -10.21 6.15
N ASP A 38 -11.35 -10.34 4.88
CA ASP A 38 -10.94 -11.59 4.23
C ASP A 38 -9.44 -11.92 4.40
N GLY A 39 -8.70 -11.11 5.18
CA GLY A 39 -7.28 -11.31 5.46
C GLY A 39 -6.34 -10.56 4.51
N ARG A 40 -6.85 -9.90 3.46
CA ARG A 40 -6.03 -9.05 2.56
C ARG A 40 -5.73 -7.69 3.17
N VAL A 41 -4.81 -6.96 2.55
CA VAL A 41 -4.58 -5.54 2.83
C VAL A 41 -4.85 -4.74 1.56
N GLU A 42 -5.74 -3.76 1.65
CA GLU A 42 -5.89 -2.75 0.61
C GLU A 42 -4.93 -1.59 0.87
N VAL A 43 -4.23 -1.16 -0.17
CA VAL A 43 -3.39 0.04 -0.16
C VAL A 43 -3.86 0.97 -1.25
N VAL A 44 -4.28 2.17 -0.87
CA VAL A 44 -4.55 3.26 -1.80
C VAL A 44 -3.46 4.30 -1.65
N ALA A 45 -2.86 4.70 -2.76
CA ALA A 45 -1.84 5.74 -2.79
C ALA A 45 -2.03 6.68 -3.99
N GLU A 46 -1.80 7.96 -3.77
CA GLU A 46 -1.84 9.01 -4.77
C GLU A 46 -0.49 9.72 -4.85
N GLY A 47 -0.02 9.92 -6.09
CA GLY A 47 1.25 10.57 -6.37
C GLY A 47 1.64 10.51 -7.84
N THR A 48 2.95 10.65 -8.08
CA THR A 48 3.55 10.47 -9.40
C THR A 48 3.64 8.98 -9.75
N GLN A 49 3.60 8.63 -11.04
CA GLN A 49 3.76 7.24 -11.47
C GLN A 49 5.06 6.61 -10.91
N ALA A 50 6.17 7.36 -10.96
CA ALA A 50 7.46 6.88 -10.50
C ALA A 50 7.47 6.53 -9.00
N ASP A 51 6.81 7.33 -8.16
CA ASP A 51 6.72 7.06 -6.72
C ASP A 51 5.76 5.89 -6.44
N LEU A 52 4.67 5.77 -7.20
CA LEU A 52 3.76 4.63 -7.10
C LEU A 52 4.44 3.31 -7.50
N ASP A 53 5.30 3.32 -8.52
CA ASP A 53 6.07 2.14 -8.94
C ASP A 53 7.10 1.74 -7.87
N ARG A 54 7.73 2.73 -7.22
CA ARG A 54 8.60 2.49 -6.05
C ARG A 54 7.82 1.91 -4.88
N LEU A 55 6.62 2.43 -4.60
CA LEU A 55 5.75 1.87 -3.58
C LEU A 55 5.42 0.41 -3.89
N LEU A 56 5.09 0.08 -5.14
CA LEU A 56 4.75 -1.29 -5.54
C LEU A 56 5.90 -2.28 -5.29
N HIS A 57 7.16 -1.85 -5.45
CA HIS A 57 8.32 -2.65 -5.07
C HIS A 57 8.31 -2.99 -3.58
N TRP A 58 8.01 -2.02 -2.72
CA TRP A 58 7.90 -2.25 -1.28
C TRP A 58 6.70 -3.12 -0.91
N LEU A 59 5.55 -2.95 -1.58
CA LEU A 59 4.38 -3.80 -1.37
C LEU A 59 4.65 -5.27 -1.69
N ARG A 60 5.43 -5.57 -2.72
CA ARG A 60 5.81 -6.95 -3.03
C ARG A 60 6.77 -7.56 -2.01
N ARG A 61 7.54 -6.75 -1.30
CA ARG A 61 8.51 -7.19 -0.30
C ARG A 61 7.88 -7.39 1.08
N GLY A 62 7.16 -6.39 1.56
CA GLY A 62 6.62 -6.36 2.93
C GLY A 62 7.69 -6.29 4.04
N PRO A 63 7.26 -6.20 5.31
CA PRO A 63 8.16 -6.31 6.47
C PRO A 63 8.70 -7.75 6.63
N PRO A 64 9.77 -7.96 7.43
CA PRO A 64 10.45 -9.27 7.54
C PRO A 64 9.57 -10.48 7.90
N HIS A 65 8.48 -10.25 8.62
CA HIS A 65 7.55 -11.30 9.05
C HIS A 65 6.35 -11.48 8.11
N ALA A 66 6.22 -10.64 7.08
CA ALA A 66 5.17 -10.80 6.08
C ALA A 66 5.59 -11.80 4.99
N ARG A 67 4.60 -12.49 4.44
CA ARG A 67 4.77 -13.28 3.21
C ARG A 67 3.71 -12.83 2.21
N VAL A 68 4.13 -11.98 1.28
CA VAL A 68 3.30 -11.53 0.16
C VAL A 68 3.30 -12.60 -0.92
N GLN A 69 2.11 -13.04 -1.32
CA GLN A 69 1.90 -14.01 -2.39
C GLN A 69 1.61 -13.30 -3.72
N GLU A 70 0.75 -12.29 -3.66
CA GLU A 70 0.30 -11.56 -4.84
C GLU A 70 0.01 -10.11 -4.47
N VAL A 71 0.23 -9.21 -5.43
CA VAL A 71 -0.22 -7.81 -5.36
C VAL A 71 -0.97 -7.50 -6.64
N GLN A 72 -2.28 -7.32 -6.54
CA GLN A 72 -3.14 -6.91 -7.64
C GLN A 72 -3.22 -5.39 -7.65
N THR A 73 -3.06 -4.76 -8.81
CA THR A 73 -2.97 -3.29 -8.91
C THR A 73 -3.96 -2.75 -9.94
N GLN A 74 -4.58 -1.63 -9.60
CA GLN A 74 -5.41 -0.85 -10.51
C GLN A 74 -5.02 0.63 -10.40
N TYR A 75 -4.89 1.31 -11.54
CA TYR A 75 -4.66 2.75 -11.58
C TYR A 75 -5.93 3.50 -11.96
N SER A 76 -6.12 4.69 -11.38
CA SER A 76 -7.24 5.58 -11.65
C SER A 76 -6.86 7.05 -11.45
N GLU A 77 -7.81 7.96 -11.68
CA GLU A 77 -7.61 9.38 -11.42
C GLU A 77 -7.45 9.66 -9.92
N ALA A 78 -6.63 10.67 -9.60
CA ALA A 78 -6.44 11.10 -8.22
C ALA A 78 -7.71 11.78 -7.70
N THR A 79 -8.06 11.47 -6.47
CA THR A 79 -9.23 11.99 -5.74
C THR A 79 -8.88 13.15 -4.82
N GLY A 80 -7.60 13.45 -4.61
CA GLY A 80 -7.14 14.59 -3.82
C GLY A 80 -6.93 14.26 -2.35
N LEU A 81 -6.34 13.09 -2.05
CA LEU A 81 -6.02 12.70 -0.68
C LEU A 81 -4.96 13.65 -0.09
N ASN A 82 -4.97 13.83 1.24
CA ASN A 82 -4.15 14.86 1.92
C ASN A 82 -2.98 14.31 2.76
N ASP A 83 -3.11 13.10 3.32
CA ASP A 83 -2.08 12.43 4.13
C ASP A 83 -2.17 10.91 3.94
N PHE A 84 -1.30 10.14 4.60
CA PHE A 84 -1.30 8.68 4.58
C PHE A 84 -1.74 8.07 5.93
N HIS A 85 -2.91 7.43 5.93
CA HIS A 85 -3.54 6.84 7.11
C HIS A 85 -3.46 5.31 7.15
N VAL A 86 -3.74 4.73 8.31
CA VAL A 86 -3.77 3.29 8.53
C VAL A 86 -5.07 2.93 9.25
N TYR A 87 -5.81 1.97 8.72
CA TYR A 87 -7.11 1.50 9.24
C TYR A 87 -7.06 0.01 9.56
#